data_AF-A0A8S3FSP3-F1
#
_entry.id   AF-A0A8S3FSP3-F1
#
_cell.length_a   1.000
_cell.length_b   1.000
_cell.length_c   1.000
_cell.angle_alpha   90.00
_cell.angle_beta   90.00
_cell.angle_gamma   90.00
#
_symmetry.space_group_name_H-M   'P 1'
#
loop_
_entity.id
_entity.type
_entity.pdbx_description
1 polymer ?
#
loop_
_entity_poly.entity_id
_entity_poly.type
_entity_poly.pdbx_seq_one_letter_code
_entity_poly.pdbx_strand_id
1 'polypeptide(L)'
;DYDFWQARRYLAVEKKIVSFCDYPFLFDLKAKILLLQYHGQLEMQEAIRNAFMHNFQTMMGARVETVNPLLMLHVHRNTIVQDTIAQLDKYKDDDFKKPLQVYFHNEEGLDAGGIRKEFFLLLTKEILNPKYGMFTVYEETNTIWFSDYYDEEEEAMYKLIGV
;
A
#
# COMPACT_ATOMS: atom_id res chain seq x y z
N ASP A 1 -23.15 -1.03 -9.40
CA ASP A 1 -22.52 -1.97 -10.36
C ASP A 1 -21.29 -2.61 -9.74
N TYR A 2 -20.30 -1.82 -9.31
CA TYR A 2 -19.05 -2.32 -8.70
C TYR A 2 -19.25 -3.28 -7.51
N ASP A 3 -20.09 -2.93 -6.52
CA ASP A 3 -20.33 -3.79 -5.35
C ASP A 3 -20.89 -5.16 -5.74
N PHE A 4 -21.76 -5.18 -6.74
CA PHE A 4 -22.31 -6.40 -7.30
C PHE A 4 -21.23 -7.21 -8.05
N TRP A 5 -20.36 -6.53 -8.81
CA TRP A 5 -19.19 -7.16 -9.43
C TRP A 5 -18.25 -7.78 -8.39
N GLN A 6 -17.98 -7.10 -7.28
CA GLN A 6 -17.12 -7.61 -6.21
C GLN A 6 -17.76 -8.80 -5.48
N ALA A 7 -19.05 -8.70 -5.12
CA ALA A 7 -19.79 -9.74 -4.40
C ALA A 7 -19.89 -11.06 -5.20
N ARG A 8 -19.86 -11.00 -6.54
CA ARG A 8 -19.82 -12.20 -7.40
C ARG A 8 -18.63 -13.13 -7.13
N ARG A 9 -17.54 -12.66 -6.51
CA ARG A 9 -16.41 -13.52 -6.11
C ARG A 9 -16.78 -14.50 -4.99
N TYR A 10 -17.78 -14.16 -4.19
CA TYR A 10 -18.19 -14.92 -3.00
C TYR A 10 -19.57 -15.57 -3.16
N LEU A 11 -20.38 -15.08 -4.11
CA LEU A 11 -21.70 -15.60 -4.39
C LEU A 11 -21.62 -16.61 -5.55
N ALA A 12 -22.02 -17.86 -5.29
CA ALA A 12 -22.30 -18.83 -6.35
C ALA A 12 -23.58 -18.41 -7.10
N VAL A 13 -23.47 -17.46 -8.02
CA VAL A 13 -24.62 -16.98 -8.79
C VAL A 13 -24.86 -17.91 -9.98
N GLU A 14 -25.98 -18.63 -9.99
CA GLU A 14 -26.37 -19.53 -11.10
C GLU A 14 -26.58 -18.78 -12.44
N LYS A 15 -26.90 -17.48 -12.39
CA LYS A 15 -27.11 -16.63 -13.57
C LYS A 15 -25.99 -15.60 -13.71
N LYS A 16 -25.18 -15.73 -14.76
CA LYS A 16 -24.09 -14.78 -15.06
C LYS A 16 -24.66 -13.40 -15.42
N ILE A 17 -24.78 -12.52 -14.44
CA ILE A 17 -25.12 -11.11 -14.66
C ILE A 17 -23.86 -10.41 -15.14
N VAL A 18 -23.97 -9.67 -16.24
CA VAL A 18 -22.88 -8.86 -16.81
C VAL A 18 -22.79 -7.55 -16.03
N SER A 19 -21.58 -7.10 -15.70
CA SER A 19 -21.36 -5.73 -15.19
C SER A 19 -20.34 -4.99 -16.05
N PHE A 20 -20.33 -3.66 -15.98
CA PHE A 20 -19.33 -2.85 -16.68
C PHE A 20 -17.91 -3.11 -16.18
N CYS A 21 -17.77 -3.49 -14.91
CA CYS A 21 -16.49 -3.83 -14.29
C CYS A 21 -15.83 -5.08 -14.89
N ASP A 22 -16.57 -5.89 -15.67
CA ASP A 22 -16.01 -7.01 -16.44
C ASP A 22 -15.25 -6.54 -17.70
N TYR A 23 -15.40 -5.27 -18.08
CA TYR A 23 -14.82 -4.69 -19.29
C TYR A 23 -14.08 -3.38 -18.98
N PRO A 24 -12.89 -3.42 -18.35
CA PRO A 24 -12.18 -2.21 -17.91
C PRO A 24 -11.84 -1.21 -19.02
N PHE A 25 -11.81 -1.66 -20.28
CA PHE A 25 -11.57 -0.81 -21.44
C PHE A 25 -12.74 0.15 -21.75
N LEU A 26 -13.95 -0.12 -21.23
CA LEU A 26 -15.10 0.78 -21.36
C LEU A 26 -14.97 2.04 -20.49
N PHE A 27 -14.09 2.01 -19.48
CA PHE A 27 -13.89 3.14 -18.58
C PHE A 27 -12.82 4.09 -19.12
N ASP A 28 -13.15 5.38 -19.10
CA ASP A 28 -12.16 6.44 -19.26
C ASP A 28 -11.23 6.51 -18.03
N LEU A 29 -10.19 7.34 -18.11
CA LEU A 29 -9.22 7.50 -17.02
C LEU A 29 -9.89 7.96 -15.72
N LYS A 30 -10.87 8.87 -15.80
CA LYS A 30 -11.55 9.44 -14.64
C LYS A 30 -12.35 8.37 -13.89
N ALA A 31 -13.09 7.53 -14.62
CA ALA A 31 -13.83 6.41 -14.06
C ALA A 31 -12.90 5.36 -13.45
N LYS A 32 -11.76 5.06 -14.09
CA LYS A 32 -10.75 4.15 -13.51
C LYS A 32 -10.17 4.65 -12.20
N ILE A 33 -9.79 5.93 -12.14
CA ILE A 33 -9.30 6.56 -10.91
C ILE A 33 -10.36 6.44 -9.80
N LEU A 34 -11.62 6.78 -10.11
CA LEU A 34 -12.70 6.70 -9.14
C LEU A 34 -12.93 5.28 -8.65
N LEU A 35 -12.91 4.28 -9.55
CA LEU A 35 -13.08 2.88 -9.19
C LEU A 35 -11.94 2.37 -8.31
N LEU A 36 -10.69 2.72 -8.62
CA LEU A 36 -9.53 2.36 -7.80
C LEU A 36 -9.59 2.99 -6.41
N GLN A 37 -9.94 4.28 -6.34
CA GLN A 37 -10.11 4.98 -5.06
C GLN A 37 -11.23 4.36 -4.22
N TYR A 38 -12.37 4.07 -4.85
CA TYR A 38 -13.51 3.45 -4.19
C TYR A 38 -13.17 2.05 -3.67
N HIS A 39 -12.52 1.22 -4.51
CA HIS A 39 -12.06 -0.11 -4.11
C HIS A 39 -11.09 -0.04 -2.93
N GLY A 40 -10.09 0.84 -2.99
CA GLY A 40 -9.12 1.00 -1.91
C GLY A 40 -9.77 1.43 -0.59
N GLN A 41 -10.80 2.29 -0.63
CA GLN A 41 -11.56 2.66 0.56
C GLN A 41 -12.33 1.46 1.15
N LEU A 42 -12.93 0.61 0.30
CA LEU A 42 -13.64 -0.59 0.76
C LEU A 42 -12.69 -1.59 1.41
N GLU A 43 -11.56 -1.89 0.75
CA GLU A 43 -10.56 -2.81 1.30
C GLU A 43 -10.00 -2.30 2.64
N MET A 44 -9.75 -1.00 2.75
CA MET A 44 -9.29 -0.37 3.99
C MET A 44 -10.32 -0.46 5.11
N GLN A 45 -11.61 -0.21 4.82
CA GLN A 45 -12.68 -0.37 5.80
C GLN A 45 -12.82 -1.81 6.28
N GLU A 46 -12.67 -2.78 5.37
CA GLU A 46 -12.69 -4.19 5.71
C GLU A 46 -11.50 -4.60 6.57
N ALA A 47 -10.29 -4.13 6.25
CA ALA A 47 -9.10 -4.37 7.06
C ALA A 47 -9.24 -3.83 8.49
N ILE A 48 -9.76 -2.61 8.65
CA ILE A 48 -10.08 -2.03 9.96
C ILE A 48 -11.12 -2.88 10.70
N ARG A 49 -12.22 -3.24 10.04
CA ARG A 49 -13.29 -4.06 10.63
C ARG A 49 -12.75 -5.40 11.12
N ASN A 50 -11.92 -6.07 10.32
CA ASN A 50 -11.32 -7.34 10.67
C ASN A 50 -10.38 -7.21 11.88
N ALA A 51 -9.56 -6.16 11.94
CA ALA A 51 -8.71 -5.87 13.09
C ALA A 51 -9.54 -5.64 14.39
N PHE A 52 -10.64 -4.89 14.30
CA PHE A 52 -11.54 -4.70 15.45
C PHE A 52 -12.19 -6.00 15.90
N MET A 53 -12.68 -6.83 14.98
CA MET A 53 -13.29 -8.11 15.31
C MET A 53 -12.29 -9.07 15.96
N HIS A 54 -11.05 -9.10 15.46
CA HIS A 54 -9.95 -9.86 16.05
C HIS A 54 -9.67 -9.42 17.50
N ASN A 55 -9.54 -8.12 17.73
CA ASN A 55 -9.32 -7.57 19.07
C ASN A 55 -10.50 -7.83 20.01
N PHE A 56 -11.73 -7.77 19.50
CA PHE A 56 -12.93 -8.09 20.27
C PHE A 56 -12.92 -9.56 20.72
N GLN A 57 -12.53 -10.50 19.85
CA GLN A 57 -12.39 -11.92 20.20
C GLN A 57 -11.36 -12.13 21.33
N THR A 58 -10.22 -11.45 21.26
CA THR A 58 -9.20 -11.47 22.33
C THR A 58 -9.78 -11.01 23.67
N MET A 59 -10.52 -9.90 23.69
CA MET A 59 -11.16 -9.39 24.91
C MET A 59 -12.24 -10.35 25.46
N MET A 60 -12.89 -11.11 24.60
CA MET A 60 -13.89 -12.12 24.96
C MET A 60 -13.29 -13.45 25.46
N GLY A 61 -11.99 -13.47 25.75
CA GLY A 61 -11.30 -14.61 26.38
C GLY A 61 -10.56 -15.53 25.41
N ALA A 62 -10.49 -15.19 24.11
CA ALA A 62 -9.60 -15.88 23.19
C ALA A 62 -8.13 -15.50 23.51
N ARG A 63 -7.25 -16.49 23.63
CA ARG A 63 -5.80 -16.28 23.87
C ARG A 63 -5.07 -15.94 22.58
N VAL A 64 -5.49 -14.88 21.90
CA VAL A 64 -4.88 -14.39 20.67
C VAL A 64 -4.36 -12.98 20.92
N GLU A 65 -3.19 -12.64 20.40
CA GLU A 65 -2.64 -11.28 20.56
C GLU A 65 -3.48 -10.27 19.78
N THR A 66 -3.67 -9.08 20.35
CA THR A 66 -4.36 -7.97 19.67
C THR A 66 -3.52 -7.44 18.52
N VAL A 67 -4.17 -6.98 17.46
CA VAL A 67 -3.55 -6.38 16.28
C VAL A 67 -3.86 -4.89 16.18
N ASN A 68 -2.94 -4.13 15.61
CA ASN A 68 -3.22 -2.72 15.33
C ASN A 68 -4.13 -2.58 14.09
N PRO A 69 -5.21 -1.78 14.15
CA PRO A 69 -6.05 -1.51 12.98
C PRO A 69 -5.39 -0.62 11.92
N LEU A 70 -4.25 0.00 12.22
CA LEU A 70 -3.49 0.87 11.34
C LEU A 70 -2.15 0.22 10.95
N LEU A 71 -1.64 0.56 9.76
CA LEU A 71 -0.27 0.28 9.37
C LEU A 71 0.58 1.46 9.84
N MET A 72 1.36 1.26 10.91
CA MET A 72 2.16 2.32 11.51
C MET A 72 3.63 2.17 11.12
N LEU A 73 4.22 3.23 10.55
CA LEU A 73 5.63 3.30 10.23
C LEU A 73 6.31 4.41 11.03
N HIS A 74 7.35 4.06 11.78
CA HIS A 74 8.17 4.98 12.55
C HIS A 74 9.55 5.09 11.91
N VAL A 75 9.82 6.17 11.18
CA VAL A 75 11.00 6.25 10.31
C VAL A 75 11.85 7.48 10.63
N HIS A 76 13.16 7.37 10.47
CA HIS A 76 14.06 8.52 10.50
C HIS A 76 14.24 9.06 9.08
N ARG A 77 14.32 10.39 8.95
CA ARG A 77 14.53 11.04 7.66
C ARG A 77 15.83 10.60 6.97
N ASN A 78 16.87 10.34 7.77
CA ASN A 78 18.21 10.01 7.27
C ASN A 78 18.36 8.53 6.87
N THR A 79 17.47 7.65 7.34
CA THR A 79 17.50 6.20 7.07
C THR A 79 16.15 5.69 6.59
N ILE A 80 15.42 6.54 5.86
CA ILE A 80 14.00 6.31 5.52
C ILE A 80 13.78 5.00 4.78
N VAL A 81 14.66 4.63 3.85
CA VAL A 81 14.57 3.38 3.08
C VAL A 81 14.79 2.17 4.00
N GLN A 82 15.89 2.17 4.76
CA GLN A 82 16.24 1.05 5.64
C GLN A 82 15.17 0.84 6.73
N ASP A 83 14.72 1.93 7.37
CA ASP A 83 13.70 1.88 8.41
C ASP A 83 12.36 1.38 7.86
N THR A 84 12.01 1.76 6.63
CA THR A 84 10.76 1.33 5.98
C THR A 84 10.81 -0.15 5.65
N ILE A 85 11.88 -0.64 5.01
CA ILE A 85 12.05 -2.07 4.68
C ILE A 85 11.97 -2.91 5.95
N ALA A 86 12.77 -2.55 6.96
CA ALA A 86 12.84 -3.30 8.23
C ALA A 86 11.50 -3.34 8.99
N GLN A 87 10.61 -2.37 8.75
CA GLN A 87 9.28 -2.37 9.34
C GLN A 87 8.26 -3.12 8.49
N LEU A 88 8.25 -2.92 7.18
CA LEU A 88 7.35 -3.63 6.27
C LEU A 88 7.53 -5.15 6.36
N ASP A 89 8.76 -5.64 6.57
CA ASP A 89 9.03 -7.07 6.76
C ASP A 89 8.40 -7.69 8.02
N LYS A 90 7.94 -6.87 8.97
CA LYS A 90 7.22 -7.33 10.17
C LYS A 90 5.71 -7.47 9.95
N TYR A 91 5.21 -6.89 8.86
CA TYR A 91 3.79 -6.89 8.53
C TYR A 91 3.45 -8.04 7.56
N LYS A 92 2.21 -8.51 7.60
CA LYS A 92 1.67 -9.46 6.62
C LYS A 92 1.08 -8.68 5.44
N ASP A 93 0.95 -9.34 4.29
CA ASP A 93 0.39 -8.72 3.07
C ASP A 93 -0.99 -8.07 3.30
N ASP A 94 -1.84 -8.69 4.13
CA ASP A 94 -3.17 -8.14 4.47
C ASP A 94 -3.08 -6.83 5.29
N ASP A 95 -1.97 -6.58 5.99
CA ASP A 95 -1.77 -5.35 6.77
C ASP A 95 -1.55 -4.13 5.86
N PHE A 96 -1.06 -4.32 4.62
CA PHE A 96 -0.84 -3.22 3.67
C PHE A 96 -2.14 -2.57 3.19
N LYS A 97 -3.28 -3.22 3.43
CA LYS A 97 -4.62 -2.66 3.17
C LYS A 97 -5.11 -1.75 4.30
N LYS A 98 -4.46 -1.75 5.47
CA LYS A 98 -4.83 -0.89 6.59
C LYS A 98 -4.46 0.57 6.30
N PRO A 99 -5.13 1.56 6.91
CA PRO A 99 -4.72 2.94 6.75
C PRO A 99 -3.27 3.14 7.20
N LEU A 100 -2.45 3.68 6.30
CA LEU A 100 -1.07 4.03 6.60
C LEU A 100 -1.01 5.29 7.49
N GLN A 101 -0.24 5.19 8.56
CA GLN A 101 0.14 6.30 9.44
C GLN A 101 1.66 6.32 9.60
N VAL A 102 2.26 7.47 9.27
CA VAL A 102 3.72 7.63 9.30
C VAL A 102 4.10 8.60 10.42
N TYR A 103 5.12 8.24 11.17
CA TYR A 103 5.71 9.03 12.24
C TYR A 103 7.19 9.24 11.94
N PHE A 104 7.60 10.50 11.79
CA PHE A 104 9.03 10.85 11.80
C PHE A 104 9.52 10.94 13.24
N HIS A 105 10.63 10.28 13.54
CA HIS A 105 11.25 10.37 14.87
C HIS A 105 11.61 11.82 15.22
N ASN A 106 11.35 12.20 16.47
CA ASN A 106 11.58 13.54 17.04
C ASN A 106 10.73 14.68 16.46
N GLU A 107 9.61 14.38 15.80
CA GLU A 107 8.67 15.38 15.29
C GLU A 107 7.26 15.17 15.87
N GLU A 108 6.73 16.20 16.54
CA GLU A 108 5.33 16.21 16.99
C GLU A 108 4.41 16.57 15.81
N GLY A 109 4.16 15.59 14.95
CA GLY A 109 3.25 15.72 13.83
C GLY A 109 2.03 14.83 13.99
N LEU A 110 0.88 15.41 14.37
CA LEU A 110 -0.42 14.77 14.17
C LEU A 110 -0.77 14.83 12.67
N ASP A 111 -1.01 13.67 12.08
CA ASP A 111 -1.13 13.47 10.63
C ASP A 111 -2.33 14.22 10.03
N ALA A 112 -2.08 15.41 9.48
CA ALA A 112 -3.03 16.16 8.65
C ALA A 112 -2.78 15.94 7.14
N GLY A 113 -2.20 14.79 6.75
CA GLY A 113 -1.93 14.41 5.35
C GLY A 113 -0.63 14.98 4.75
N GLY A 114 -0.04 16.01 5.35
CA GLY A 114 1.26 16.55 4.94
C GLY A 114 2.40 15.55 5.14
N ILE A 115 2.39 14.82 6.26
CA ILE A 115 3.45 13.87 6.65
C ILE A 115 3.50 12.70 5.68
N ARG A 116 2.35 12.11 5.32
CA ARG A 116 2.32 11.01 4.34
C ARG A 116 2.83 11.44 2.96
N LYS A 117 2.44 12.64 2.50
CA LYS A 117 2.93 13.16 1.23
C LYS A 117 4.45 13.36 1.25
N GLU A 118 4.97 13.90 2.35
CA GLU A 118 6.40 14.08 2.56
C GLU A 118 7.14 12.73 2.62
N PHE A 119 6.59 11.76 3.35
CA PHE A 119 7.14 10.40 3.42
C PHE A 119 7.33 9.79 2.03
N PHE A 120 6.29 9.75 1.20
CA PHE A 120 6.41 9.21 -0.15
C PHE A 120 7.38 10.02 -1.00
N LEU A 121 7.40 11.35 -0.88
CA LEU A 121 8.35 12.18 -1.61
C LEU A 121 9.81 11.85 -1.25
N LEU A 122 10.12 11.75 0.05
CA LEU A 122 11.47 11.42 0.52
C LEU A 122 11.86 10.00 0.15
N LEU A 123 10.95 9.04 0.33
CA LEU A 123 11.17 7.63 0.02
C LEU A 123 11.46 7.44 -1.48
N THR A 124 10.61 7.99 -2.35
CA THR A 124 10.80 7.91 -3.81
C THR A 124 12.08 8.62 -4.24
N LYS A 125 12.40 9.79 -3.65
CA LYS A 125 13.64 10.50 -3.98
C LYS A 125 14.90 9.68 -3.60
N GLU A 126 14.86 9.01 -2.46
CA GLU A 126 15.99 8.21 -1.99
C GLU A 126 16.16 6.94 -2.82
N ILE A 127 15.08 6.23 -3.12
CA ILE A 127 15.09 5.03 -3.98
C ILE A 127 15.58 5.35 -5.41
N LEU A 128 15.18 6.49 -5.96
CA LEU A 128 15.63 6.93 -7.29
C LEU A 128 17.06 7.47 -7.31
N ASN A 129 17.77 7.45 -6.17
CA ASN A 129 19.14 7.91 -6.10
C ASN A 129 20.05 6.96 -6.90
N PRO A 130 20.83 7.46 -7.88
CA PRO A 130 21.70 6.63 -8.70
C PRO A 130 22.71 5.78 -7.91
N LYS A 131 22.99 6.14 -6.65
CA LYS A 131 23.87 5.36 -5.76
C LYS A 131 23.40 3.91 -5.54
N TYR A 132 22.10 3.65 -5.66
CA TYR A 132 21.51 2.31 -5.52
C TYR A 132 21.46 1.55 -6.85
N GLY A 133 21.79 2.18 -7.97
CA GLY A 133 21.85 1.51 -9.28
C GLY A 133 20.54 0.90 -9.77
N MET A 134 19.40 1.16 -9.13
CA MET A 134 18.11 0.53 -9.44
C MET A 134 17.46 1.04 -10.74
N PHE A 135 17.74 2.31 -11.09
CA PHE A 135 17.09 3.01 -12.20
C PHE A 135 18.11 3.72 -13.09
N THR A 136 17.83 3.70 -14.38
CA THR A 136 18.54 4.49 -15.40
C THR A 136 17.62 5.60 -15.89
N VAL A 137 18.16 6.83 -15.95
CA VAL A 137 17.44 8.02 -16.45
C VAL A 137 17.77 8.20 -17.93
N TYR A 138 16.73 8.33 -18.75
CA TYR A 138 16.82 8.66 -20.17
C TYR A 138 16.39 10.12 -20.36
N GLU A 139 17.37 11.02 -20.45
CA GLU A 139 17.12 12.47 -20.54
C GLU A 139 16.36 12.87 -21.81
N GLU A 140 16.59 12.17 -22.93
CA GLU A 140 15.94 12.45 -24.22
C GLU A 140 14.42 12.32 -24.16
N THR A 141 13.93 11.37 -23.37
CA THR A 141 12.50 11.05 -23.23
C THR A 141 11.91 11.50 -21.90
N ASN A 142 12.76 12.00 -20.98
CA ASN A 142 12.41 12.29 -19.60
C ASN A 142 11.73 11.09 -18.90
N THR A 143 12.29 9.90 -19.09
CA THR A 143 11.79 8.64 -18.52
C THR A 143 12.83 7.96 -17.65
N ILE A 144 12.36 7.19 -16.67
CA ILE A 144 13.19 6.29 -15.86
C ILE A 144 12.84 4.85 -16.21
N TRP A 145 13.85 3.98 -16.25
CA TRP A 145 13.67 2.54 -16.45
C TRP A 145 14.48 1.76 -15.42
N PHE A 146 14.08 0.53 -15.14
CA PHE A 146 14.87 -0.38 -14.31
C PHE A 146 16.26 -0.58 -14.92
N SER A 147 17.28 -0.65 -14.08
CA SER A 147 18.64 -0.93 -14.51
C SER A 147 18.78 -2.35 -15.05
N ASP A 148 19.59 -2.52 -16.10
CA ASP A 148 19.97 -3.84 -16.62
C ASP A 148 20.98 -4.55 -15.70
N TYR A 149 21.58 -3.82 -14.75
CA TYR A 149 22.47 -4.37 -13.73
C TYR A 149 21.67 -4.71 -12.47
N TYR A 150 21.57 -6.00 -12.17
CA TYR A 150 20.95 -6.50 -10.96
C TYR A 150 21.99 -6.65 -9.85
N ASP A 151 21.69 -6.10 -8.68
CA ASP A 151 22.43 -6.31 -7.46
C ASP A 151 21.54 -7.03 -6.45
N GLU A 152 21.97 -8.20 -5.98
CA GLU A 152 21.24 -9.00 -4.98
C GLU A 152 21.11 -8.25 -3.65
N GLU A 153 22.06 -7.36 -3.32
CA GLU A 153 22.02 -6.56 -2.10
C GLU A 153 20.81 -5.57 -2.10
N GLU A 154 20.25 -5.28 -3.28
CA GLU A 154 19.19 -4.31 -3.50
C GLU A 154 17.79 -4.93 -3.70
N GLU A 155 17.64 -6.26 -3.59
CA GLU A 155 16.36 -6.98 -3.79
C GLU A 155 15.21 -6.39 -2.94
N ALA A 156 15.51 -6.06 -1.69
CA ALA A 156 14.55 -5.49 -0.75
C ALA A 156 14.00 -4.12 -1.21
N MET A 157 14.79 -3.33 -1.95
CA MET A 157 14.32 -2.05 -2.48
C MET A 157 13.35 -2.24 -3.65
N TYR A 158 13.54 -3.27 -4.49
CA TYR A 158 12.56 -3.59 -5.54
C TYR A 158 11.22 -4.00 -4.93
N LYS A 159 11.26 -4.81 -3.87
CA LYS A 159 10.06 -5.15 -3.09
C LYS A 159 9.40 -3.89 -2.52
N LEU A 160 10.16 -2.98 -1.93
CA LEU A 160 9.66 -1.74 -1.35
C LEU A 160 8.89 -0.85 -2.34
N ILE A 161 9.31 -0.81 -3.61
CA ILE A 161 8.61 -0.03 -4.65
C ILE A 161 7.30 -0.69 -5.07
N GLY A 162 7.24 -2.03 -5.00
CA GLY A 162 6.07 -2.81 -5.42
C GLY A 162 4.96 -2.88 -4.38
N VAL A 163 5.27 -2.67 -3.10
CA VAL A 163 4.32 -2.62 -1.97
C VAL A 163 3.66 -1.24 -1.88
#